data_AF-A0A3A9E3S1-F1
#
_entry.id   AF-A0A3A9E3S1-F1
#
_cell.length_a   1.000
_cell.length_b   1.000
_cell.length_c   1.000
_cell.angle_alpha   90.00
_cell.angle_beta   90.00
_cell.angle_gamma   90.00
#
_symmetry.space_group_name_H-M   'P 1'
#
loop_
_entity.id
_entity.type
_entity.pdbx_description
1 polymer ?
#
loop_
_entity_poly.entity_id
_entity_poly.type
_entity_poly.pdbx_seq_one_letter_code
_entity_poly.pdbx_strand_id
1 'polypeptide(L)'
;MNERIKKIRKFFNLTQQEFSDRLKIKRGTIASYEIGRNEPIDAVISLICREFNVNEAWLRTGEGNMFNKTESSAVERLCTELKASELERQIISAYFKIEPNIRDSFVRRLIHEVEAKRNNDMETTSELTPSMPDVTQDVMSELAEIKRQNQEMAQQNREVVRQNKELLTRLEVLEKEEDEWQREQMKPSIPPTRFHT
;
A
#
# COMPACT_ATOMS: atom_id res chain seq x y z
N MET A 1 8.56 -20.12 36.64
CA MET A 1 7.83 -19.62 35.45
C MET A 1 6.84 -18.50 35.80
N ASN A 2 6.14 -18.61 36.93
CA ASN A 2 5.26 -17.59 37.52
C ASN A 2 5.76 -16.13 37.42
N GLU A 3 6.96 -15.80 37.91
CA GLU A 3 7.49 -14.44 37.85
C GLU A 3 7.72 -13.94 36.41
N ARG A 4 8.03 -14.85 35.48
CA ARG A 4 8.19 -14.51 34.06
C ARG A 4 6.85 -14.21 33.41
N ILE A 5 5.78 -14.92 33.74
CA ILE A 5 4.41 -14.60 33.30
C ILE A 5 4.01 -13.20 33.79
N LYS A 6 4.25 -12.92 35.07
CA LYS A 6 4.01 -11.60 35.67
C LYS A 6 4.84 -10.52 34.97
N LYS A 7 6.10 -10.81 34.63
CA LYS A 7 7.00 -9.92 33.89
C LYS A 7 6.47 -9.61 32.48
N ILE A 8 5.94 -10.60 31.75
CA ILE A 8 5.28 -10.39 30.44
C ILE A 8 4.13 -9.41 30.60
N ARG A 9 3.19 -9.68 31.50
CA ARG A 9 2.03 -8.81 31.70
C ARG A 9 2.45 -7.37 32.05
N LYS A 10 3.41 -7.23 32.96
CA LYS A 10 3.91 -5.91 33.40
C LYS A 10 4.65 -5.17 32.29
N PHE A 11 5.39 -5.86 31.43
CA PHE A 11 6.05 -5.26 30.27
C PHE A 11 5.06 -4.56 29.33
N PHE A 12 3.90 -5.18 29.08
CA PHE A 12 2.83 -4.59 28.27
C PHE A 12 1.93 -3.62 29.04
N ASN A 13 2.26 -3.28 30.30
CA ASN A 13 1.46 -2.41 31.18
C ASN A 13 0.01 -2.88 31.38
N LEU A 14 -0.23 -4.19 31.33
CA LEU A 14 -1.58 -4.75 31.46
C LEU A 14 -1.93 -5.07 32.92
N THR A 15 -3.20 -4.84 33.27
CA THR A 15 -3.83 -5.40 34.46
C THR A 15 -3.98 -6.92 34.31
N GLN A 16 -4.20 -7.63 35.43
CA GLN A 16 -4.47 -9.08 35.36
C GLN A 16 -5.75 -9.39 34.58
N GLN A 17 -6.73 -8.48 34.59
CA GLN A 17 -7.98 -8.65 33.84
C GLN A 17 -7.70 -8.54 32.33
N GLU A 18 -7.05 -7.47 31.87
CA GLU A 18 -6.74 -7.29 30.44
C GLU A 18 -5.85 -8.41 29.88
N PHE A 19 -4.87 -8.88 30.67
CA PHE A 19 -4.03 -10.01 30.27
C PHE A 19 -4.84 -11.30 30.15
N SER A 20 -5.80 -11.50 31.05
CA SER A 20 -6.72 -12.64 31.03
C SER A 20 -7.68 -12.58 29.84
N ASP A 21 -8.15 -11.38 29.48
CA ASP A 21 -9.06 -11.16 28.37
C ASP A 21 -8.37 -11.44 27.03
N ARG A 22 -7.11 -11.00 26.84
CA ARG A 22 -6.33 -11.31 25.62
C ARG A 22 -6.12 -12.81 25.43
N LEU A 23 -5.82 -13.52 26.52
CA LEU A 23 -5.61 -14.97 26.50
C LEU A 23 -6.92 -15.76 26.51
N LYS A 24 -8.09 -15.11 26.69
CA LYS A 24 -9.38 -15.76 26.91
C LYS A 24 -9.34 -16.81 28.03
N ILE A 25 -8.62 -16.50 29.10
CA ILE A 25 -8.46 -17.33 30.31
C ILE A 25 -9.10 -16.58 31.48
N LYS A 26 -9.66 -17.30 32.47
CA LYS A 26 -10.21 -16.66 33.66
C LYS A 26 -9.13 -15.88 34.43
N ARG A 27 -9.43 -14.65 34.86
CA ARG A 27 -8.51 -13.82 35.68
C ARG A 27 -7.91 -14.57 36.88
N GLY A 28 -8.72 -15.35 37.60
CA GLY A 28 -8.26 -16.14 38.76
C GLY A 28 -7.19 -17.19 38.40
N THR A 29 -7.24 -17.73 37.18
CA THR A 29 -6.24 -18.66 36.66
C THR A 29 -4.92 -17.94 36.39
N ILE A 30 -4.96 -16.76 35.76
CA ILE A 30 -3.77 -15.91 35.58
C ILE A 30 -3.14 -15.54 36.93
N ALA A 31 -3.95 -15.12 37.91
CA ALA A 31 -3.45 -14.81 39.25
C ALA A 31 -2.78 -16.02 39.90
N SER A 32 -3.35 -17.22 39.74
CA SER A 32 -2.77 -18.47 40.25
C SER A 32 -1.44 -18.82 39.58
N TYR A 33 -1.29 -18.53 38.28
CA TYR A 33 -0.02 -18.69 37.57
C TYR A 33 1.04 -17.70 38.06
N GLU A 34 0.68 -16.43 38.26
CA GLU A 34 1.64 -15.39 38.66
C GLU A 34 2.21 -15.59 40.07
N ILE A 35 1.45 -16.22 40.97
CA ILE A 35 1.91 -16.56 42.32
C ILE A 35 2.55 -17.96 42.41
N GLY A 36 2.56 -18.72 41.31
CA GLY A 36 3.12 -20.07 41.28
C GLY A 36 2.27 -21.15 41.97
N ARG A 37 0.97 -20.88 42.20
CA ARG A 37 0.05 -21.88 42.78
C ARG A 37 -0.23 -23.01 41.81
N ASN A 38 -0.39 -22.68 40.53
CA ASN A 38 -0.58 -23.64 39.43
C ASN A 38 0.44 -23.35 38.34
N GLU A 39 0.81 -24.37 37.57
CA GLU A 39 1.58 -24.19 36.34
C GLU A 39 0.66 -24.21 35.12
N PRO A 40 0.85 -23.31 34.14
CA PRO A 40 0.13 -23.37 32.87
C PRO A 40 0.51 -24.62 32.07
N ILE A 41 -0.50 -25.25 31.50
CA ILE A 41 -0.33 -26.34 30.52
C ILE A 41 0.31 -25.82 29.23
N ASP A 42 0.88 -26.73 28.43
CA ASP A 42 1.56 -26.38 27.18
C ASP A 42 0.68 -25.54 26.24
N ALA A 43 -0.61 -25.84 26.13
CA ALA A 43 -1.54 -25.05 25.32
C ALA A 43 -1.61 -23.57 25.75
N VAL A 44 -1.54 -23.30 27.06
CA VAL A 44 -1.53 -21.94 27.60
C VAL A 44 -0.17 -21.28 27.37
N ILE A 45 0.93 -22.03 27.49
CA ILE A 45 2.28 -21.54 27.21
C ILE A 45 2.38 -21.11 25.73
N SER A 46 1.96 -21.97 24.80
CA SER A 46 1.95 -21.64 23.36
C SER A 46 1.05 -20.44 23.07
N LEU A 47 -0.09 -20.30 23.77
CA LEU A 47 -0.97 -19.15 23.63
C LEU A 47 -0.29 -17.85 24.06
N ILE A 48 0.40 -17.85 25.21
CA ILE A 48 1.17 -16.69 25.70
C ILE A 48 2.28 -16.34 24.71
N CYS A 49 3.02 -17.34 24.22
CA CYS A 49 4.09 -17.14 23.25
C CYS A 49 3.58 -16.50 21.96
N ARG A 50 2.45 -16.97 21.42
CA ARG A 50 1.85 -16.45 20.19
C ARG A 50 1.27 -15.05 20.37
N GLU A 51 0.54 -14.81 21.46
CA GLU A 51 -0.16 -13.53 21.69
C GLU A 51 0.81 -12.38 21.98
N PHE A 52 1.91 -12.66 22.66
CA PHE A 52 2.85 -11.63 23.14
C PHE A 52 4.23 -11.69 22.49
N ASN A 53 4.40 -12.51 21.44
CA ASN A 53 5.67 -12.75 20.76
C ASN A 53 6.81 -13.16 21.73
N VAL A 54 6.46 -13.95 22.76
CA VAL A 54 7.39 -14.37 23.81
C VAL A 54 8.15 -15.62 23.38
N ASN A 55 9.44 -15.65 23.70
CA ASN A 55 10.27 -16.83 23.47
C ASN A 55 9.91 -17.95 24.47
N GLU A 56 9.56 -19.12 23.95
CA GLU A 56 9.11 -20.23 24.79
C GLU A 56 10.22 -20.78 25.70
N ALA A 57 11.46 -20.90 25.19
CA ALA A 57 12.59 -21.34 25.99
C ALA A 57 12.80 -20.38 27.18
N TRP A 58 12.79 -19.07 26.93
CA TRP A 58 12.85 -18.07 28.00
C TRP A 58 11.68 -18.18 28.98
N LEU A 59 10.45 -18.41 28.52
CA LEU A 59 9.30 -18.54 29.42
C LEU A 59 9.45 -19.78 30.32
N ARG A 60 9.91 -20.91 29.78
CA ARG A 60 10.06 -22.17 30.51
C ARG A 60 11.29 -22.20 31.40
N THR A 61 12.47 -21.92 30.86
CA THR A 61 13.75 -22.06 31.57
C THR A 61 14.27 -20.73 32.14
N GLY A 62 13.96 -19.61 31.47
CA GLY A 62 14.53 -18.30 31.78
C GLY A 62 15.77 -17.97 30.95
N GLU A 63 16.19 -18.86 30.06
CA GLU A 63 17.37 -18.69 29.22
C GLU A 63 17.04 -17.93 27.93
N GLY A 64 18.00 -17.15 27.45
CA GLY A 64 17.84 -16.36 26.23
C GLY A 64 17.03 -15.08 26.42
N ASN A 65 16.50 -14.55 25.33
CA ASN A 65 15.76 -13.28 25.31
C ASN A 65 14.27 -13.52 25.57
N MET A 66 13.63 -12.55 26.25
CA MET A 66 12.22 -12.61 26.60
C MET A 66 11.27 -12.67 25.40
N PHE A 67 11.61 -11.95 24.33
CA PHE A 67 10.84 -11.92 23.10
C PHE A 67 11.57 -12.68 22.00
N ASN A 68 10.81 -13.30 21.11
CA ASN A 68 11.37 -13.74 19.85
C ASN A 68 11.85 -12.50 19.08
N LYS A 69 12.94 -12.64 18.31
CA LYS A 69 13.32 -11.62 17.34
C LYS A 69 12.12 -11.41 16.42
N THR A 70 11.43 -10.28 16.58
CA THR A 70 10.19 -9.99 15.86
C THR A 70 10.43 -10.08 14.35
N GLU A 71 9.37 -10.27 13.59
CA GLU A 71 9.19 -9.99 12.14
C GLU A 71 9.74 -8.63 11.66
N SER A 72 10.44 -7.86 12.52
CA SER A 72 11.56 -7.01 12.14
C SER A 72 12.48 -7.69 11.12
N SER A 73 12.49 -9.01 10.93
CA SER A 73 13.28 -9.67 9.88
C SER A 73 13.27 -8.93 8.52
N ALA A 74 12.15 -8.39 8.02
CA ALA A 74 12.17 -7.64 6.77
C ALA A 74 12.80 -6.24 6.91
N VAL A 75 12.38 -5.46 7.89
CA VAL A 75 12.89 -4.10 8.15
C VAL A 75 14.34 -4.14 8.63
N GLU A 76 14.69 -5.02 9.55
CA GLU A 76 16.03 -5.30 10.05
C GLU A 76 16.94 -5.81 8.93
N ARG A 77 16.49 -6.75 8.06
CA ARG A 77 17.27 -7.15 6.88
C ARG A 77 17.52 -5.95 5.97
N LEU A 78 16.49 -5.17 5.64
CA LEU A 78 16.59 -4.00 4.79
C LEU A 78 17.54 -2.95 5.40
N CYS A 79 17.38 -2.64 6.68
CA CYS A 79 18.24 -1.73 7.43
C CYS A 79 19.69 -2.24 7.52
N THR A 80 19.89 -3.56 7.54
CA THR A 80 21.23 -4.16 7.50
C THR A 80 21.85 -4.04 6.11
N GLU A 81 21.09 -4.38 5.07
CA GLU A 81 21.50 -4.33 3.67
C GLU A 81 21.84 -2.90 3.23
N LEU A 82 21.01 -1.93 3.62
CA LEU A 82 21.21 -0.51 3.34
C LEU A 82 22.20 0.18 4.29
N LYS A 83 22.79 -0.56 5.26
CA LYS A 83 23.66 0.00 6.31
C LYS A 83 23.06 1.21 7.01
N ALA A 84 21.75 1.16 7.28
CA ALA A 84 21.03 2.23 7.93
C ALA A 84 21.68 2.58 9.28
N SER A 85 21.65 3.85 9.63
CA SER A 85 21.98 4.39 10.94
C SER A 85 20.94 4.00 11.99
N GLU A 86 21.29 4.23 13.25
CA GLU A 86 20.37 3.98 14.36
C GLU A 86 19.12 4.87 14.30
N LEU A 87 19.28 6.12 13.86
CA LEU A 87 18.16 7.03 13.67
C LEU A 87 17.22 6.55 12.55
N GLU A 88 17.77 6.11 11.43
CA GLU A 88 16.97 5.58 10.30
C GLU A 88 16.20 4.32 10.70
N ARG A 89 16.83 3.41 11.46
CA ARG A 89 16.15 2.24 12.04
C ARG A 89 14.95 2.65 12.90
N GLN A 90 15.13 3.65 13.75
CA GLN A 90 14.05 4.14 14.62
C GLN A 90 12.93 4.80 13.83
N ILE A 91 13.26 5.61 12.83
CA ILE A 91 12.27 6.26 11.94
C ILE A 91 11.46 5.21 11.19
N ILE A 92 12.12 4.23 10.55
CA ILE A 92 11.45 3.19 9.76
C ILE A 92 10.57 2.32 10.68
N SER A 93 11.06 1.93 11.86
CA SER A 93 10.28 1.17 12.84
C SER A 93 9.07 1.95 13.36
N ALA A 94 9.22 3.25 13.60
CA ALA A 94 8.12 4.12 14.02
C ALA A 94 7.08 4.32 12.91
N TYR A 95 7.53 4.49 11.66
CA TYR A 95 6.68 4.71 10.49
C TYR A 95 5.62 3.62 10.29
N PHE A 96 5.99 2.35 10.45
CA PHE A 96 5.04 1.22 10.31
C PHE A 96 4.08 1.06 11.48
N LYS A 97 4.28 1.80 12.58
CA LYS A 97 3.38 1.83 13.75
C LYS A 97 2.36 2.97 13.70
N ILE A 98 2.42 3.83 12.69
CA ILE A 98 1.52 4.97 12.50
C ILE A 98 0.29 4.53 11.68
N GLU A 99 -0.88 5.06 12.03
CA GLU A 99 -2.14 4.84 11.30
C GLU A 99 -2.02 5.25 9.81
N PRO A 100 -2.61 4.48 8.86
CA PRO A 100 -2.40 4.69 7.43
C PRO A 100 -2.77 6.09 6.92
N ASN A 101 -3.81 6.71 7.48
CA ASN A 101 -4.25 8.06 7.13
C ASN A 101 -3.22 9.13 7.52
N ILE A 102 -2.55 8.97 8.65
CA ILE A 102 -1.48 9.88 9.10
C ILE A 102 -0.24 9.67 8.24
N ARG A 103 0.06 8.41 7.93
CA ARG A 103 1.23 8.01 7.14
C ARG A 103 1.26 8.63 5.75
N ASP A 104 0.13 8.63 5.04
CA ASP A 104 0.02 9.15 3.68
C ASP A 104 0.32 10.66 3.61
N SER A 105 -0.25 11.45 4.52
CA SER A 105 0.01 12.90 4.59
C SER A 105 1.49 13.22 4.87
N PHE A 106 2.14 12.45 5.74
CA PHE A 106 3.55 12.61 6.07
C PHE A 106 4.45 12.29 4.86
N VAL A 107 4.22 11.16 4.18
CA VAL A 107 5.03 10.75 3.03
C VAL A 107 4.86 11.70 1.86
N ARG A 108 3.63 12.13 1.58
CA ARG A 108 3.37 13.12 0.52
C ARG A 108 4.15 14.41 0.73
N ARG A 109 4.13 14.92 1.96
CA ARG A 109 4.90 16.13 2.31
C ARG A 109 6.40 15.90 2.17
N LEU A 110 6.90 14.76 2.66
CA LEU A 110 8.33 14.44 2.62
C LEU A 110 8.85 14.33 1.18
N ILE A 111 8.10 13.65 0.30
CA ILE A 111 8.44 13.55 -1.14
C ILE A 111 8.42 14.93 -1.78
N HIS A 112 7.37 15.71 -1.56
CA HIS A 112 7.25 17.06 -2.12
C HIS A 112 8.42 17.97 -1.71
N GLU A 113 8.85 17.93 -0.45
CA GLU A 113 10.00 18.72 0.03
C GLU A 113 11.33 18.27 -0.60
N VAL A 114 11.52 16.96 -0.79
CA VAL A 114 12.72 16.41 -1.45
C VAL A 114 12.74 16.79 -2.92
N GLU A 115 11.61 16.70 -3.61
CA GLU A 115 11.46 17.08 -5.03
C GLU A 115 11.59 18.59 -5.23
N ALA A 116 11.01 19.40 -4.34
CA ALA A 116 11.12 20.86 -4.37
C ALA A 116 12.58 21.31 -4.22
N LYS A 117 13.34 20.70 -3.30
CA LYS A 117 14.78 20.99 -3.16
C LYS A 117 15.57 20.53 -4.38
N ARG A 118 15.25 19.36 -4.95
CA ARG A 118 15.86 18.87 -6.20
C ARG A 118 15.62 19.80 -7.39
N ASN A 119 14.45 20.44 -7.45
CA ASN A 119 14.12 21.40 -8.51
C ASN A 119 14.76 22.79 -8.24
N ASN A 120 14.91 23.20 -6.98
CA ASN A 120 15.53 24.48 -6.62
C ASN A 120 17.07 24.47 -6.78
N ASP A 121 17.70 23.31 -6.62
CA ASP A 121 19.13 23.11 -6.90
C ASP A 121 19.43 23.12 -8.42
N MET A 122 18.41 23.05 -9.29
CA MET A 122 18.54 23.19 -10.75
C MET A 122 18.40 24.65 -11.23
N GLU A 123 17.84 25.56 -10.42
CA GLU A 123 17.60 26.96 -10.82
C GLU A 123 18.60 27.96 -10.21
N THR A 124 19.56 27.53 -9.38
CA THR A 124 20.59 28.43 -8.79
C THR A 124 22.02 28.00 -9.10
N THR A 125 22.33 27.80 -10.38
CA THR A 125 23.69 28.02 -10.92
C THR A 125 23.57 28.68 -12.29
N SER A 126 23.17 29.95 -12.28
CA SER A 126 23.78 30.92 -13.17
C SER A 126 25.25 31.01 -12.79
N GLU A 127 26.13 30.69 -13.75
CA GLU A 127 27.59 30.69 -13.65
C GLU A 127 28.21 29.63 -12.71
N LEU A 128 28.52 28.46 -13.28
CA LEU A 128 29.84 27.81 -13.27
C LEU A 128 29.69 26.44 -13.95
N THR A 129 30.43 26.23 -15.04
CA THR A 129 30.43 25.00 -15.84
C THR A 129 30.80 23.77 -15.01
N PRO A 130 29.95 22.73 -14.89
CA PRO A 130 30.40 21.44 -14.39
C PRO A 130 31.01 20.65 -15.56
N SER A 131 32.31 20.37 -15.46
CA SER A 131 32.98 19.35 -16.27
C SER A 131 32.38 17.99 -15.93
N MET A 132 31.36 17.60 -16.69
CA MET A 132 30.85 16.23 -16.77
C MET A 132 31.82 15.39 -17.61
N PRO A 133 32.02 14.10 -17.28
CA PRO A 133 32.65 13.18 -18.22
C PRO A 133 31.82 13.18 -19.51
N ASP A 134 32.51 13.38 -20.63
CA ASP A 134 32.02 13.54 -22.00
C ASP A 134 30.70 12.80 -22.27
N VAL A 135 29.58 13.54 -22.18
CA VAL A 135 28.27 13.05 -22.60
C VAL A 135 28.30 13.03 -24.12
N THR A 136 28.47 11.84 -24.68
CA THR A 136 28.58 11.67 -26.13
C THR A 136 27.36 12.26 -26.85
N GLN A 137 27.61 12.93 -27.97
CA GLN A 137 26.61 13.58 -28.84
C GLN A 137 25.46 12.63 -29.25
N ASP A 138 25.74 11.32 -29.22
CA ASP A 138 24.78 10.25 -29.46
C ASP A 138 23.64 10.22 -28.43
N VAL A 139 23.93 10.38 -27.13
CA VAL A 139 22.89 10.34 -26.08
C VAL A 139 21.95 11.54 -26.17
N MET A 140 22.46 12.71 -26.55
CA MET A 140 21.63 13.90 -26.77
C MET A 140 20.74 13.77 -28.01
N SER A 141 21.27 13.18 -29.08
CA SER A 141 20.52 12.90 -30.30
C SER A 141 19.38 11.90 -30.03
N GLU A 142 19.68 10.83 -29.29
CA GLU A 142 18.71 9.79 -28.94
C GLU A 142 17.59 10.32 -28.02
N LEU A 143 17.93 11.17 -27.04
CA LEU A 143 16.93 11.85 -26.20
C LEU A 143 16.05 12.81 -26.99
N ALA A 144 16.59 13.51 -27.99
CA ALA A 144 15.82 14.39 -28.87
C ALA A 144 14.84 13.58 -29.73
N GLU A 145 15.29 12.45 -30.26
CA GLU A 145 14.46 11.55 -31.07
C GLU A 145 13.35 10.90 -30.24
N ILE A 146 13.64 10.42 -29.02
CA ILE A 146 12.62 9.87 -28.11
C ILE A 146 11.57 10.93 -27.77
N LYS A 147 11.99 12.18 -27.53
CA LYS A 147 11.05 13.28 -27.27
C LYS A 147 10.17 13.55 -28.49
N ARG A 148 10.74 13.53 -29.69
CA ARG A 148 9.99 13.70 -30.95
C ARG A 148 8.96 12.58 -31.13
N GLN A 149 9.37 11.32 -30.96
CA GLN A 149 8.48 10.17 -31.06
C GLN A 149 7.34 10.22 -30.04
N ASN A 150 7.61 10.64 -28.79
CA ASN A 150 6.57 10.81 -27.78
C ASN A 150 5.57 11.92 -28.16
N GLN A 151 6.03 13.01 -28.76
CA GLN A 151 5.15 14.09 -29.24
C GLN A 151 4.30 13.63 -30.43
N GLU A 152 4.87 12.89 -31.38
CA GLU A 152 4.17 12.31 -32.52
C GLU A 152 3.11 11.29 -32.06
N MET A 153 3.47 10.39 -31.14
CA MET A 153 2.53 9.44 -30.54
C MET A 153 1.38 10.14 -29.83
N ALA A 154 1.66 11.24 -29.11
CA ALA A 154 0.62 12.04 -28.47
C ALA A 154 -0.33 12.70 -29.49
N GLN A 155 0.18 13.10 -30.67
CA GLN A 155 -0.65 13.62 -31.75
C GLN A 155 -1.53 12.52 -32.37
N GLN A 156 -0.96 11.34 -32.63
CA GLN A 156 -1.70 10.18 -33.15
C GLN A 156 -2.82 9.76 -32.20
N ASN A 157 -2.55 9.70 -30.90
CA ASN A 157 -3.57 9.37 -29.89
C ASN A 157 -4.72 10.39 -29.90
N ARG A 158 -4.42 11.69 -30.02
CA ARG A 158 -5.46 12.72 -30.14
C ARG A 158 -6.34 12.51 -31.38
N GLU A 159 -5.73 12.15 -32.50
CA GLU A 159 -6.44 11.90 -33.75
C GLU A 159 -7.31 10.64 -33.68
N VAL A 160 -6.80 9.54 -33.11
CA VAL A 160 -7.60 8.32 -32.89
C VAL A 160 -8.81 8.61 -32.00
N VAL A 161 -8.63 9.39 -30.93
CA VAL A 161 -9.74 9.79 -30.06
C VAL A 161 -10.78 10.61 -30.84
N ARG A 162 -10.34 11.52 -31.72
CA ARG A 162 -11.22 12.30 -32.59
C ARG A 162 -12.02 11.40 -33.53
N GLN A 163 -11.36 10.44 -34.20
CA GLN A 163 -12.00 9.49 -35.11
C GLN A 163 -12.99 8.58 -34.38
N ASN A 164 -12.64 8.08 -33.19
CA ASN A 164 -13.55 7.29 -32.36
C ASN A 164 -14.82 8.07 -32.02
N LYS A 165 -14.70 9.37 -31.71
CA LYS A 165 -15.85 10.23 -31.47
C LYS A 165 -16.73 10.38 -32.71
N GLU A 166 -16.15 10.54 -33.90
CA GLU A 166 -16.90 10.63 -35.15
C GLU A 166 -17.62 9.32 -35.50
N LEU A 167 -16.96 8.18 -35.28
CA LEU A 167 -17.55 6.85 -35.49
C LEU A 167 -18.73 6.63 -34.56
N LEU A 168 -18.62 7.01 -33.28
CA LEU A 168 -19.73 6.95 -32.34
C LEU A 168 -20.93 7.78 -32.83
N THR A 169 -20.70 9.01 -33.26
CA THR A 169 -21.78 9.85 -33.81
C THR A 169 -22.44 9.21 -35.03
N ARG A 170 -21.66 8.57 -35.93
CA ARG A 170 -22.22 7.86 -37.10
C ARG A 170 -23.05 6.64 -36.70
N LEU A 171 -22.59 5.87 -35.71
CA LEU A 171 -23.33 4.73 -35.19
C LEU A 171 -24.68 5.16 -34.61
N GLU A 172 -24.72 6.26 -33.84
CA GLU A 172 -25.97 6.81 -33.30
C GLU A 172 -26.97 7.24 -34.39
N VAL A 173 -26.49 7.72 -35.54
CA VAL A 173 -27.35 8.08 -36.68
C VAL A 173 -27.90 6.81 -37.34
N LEU A 174 -27.06 5.81 -37.57
CA LEU A 174 -27.46 4.55 -38.19
C LEU A 174 -28.49 3.79 -37.32
N GLU A 175 -28.31 3.77 -36.00
CA GLU A 175 -29.27 3.16 -35.07
C GLU A 175 -30.65 3.84 -35.17
N LYS A 176 -30.69 5.17 -35.31
CA LYS A 176 -31.94 5.92 -35.50
C LYS A 176 -32.58 5.63 -36.85
N GLU A 177 -31.79 5.56 -37.93
CA GLU A 177 -32.28 5.22 -39.26
C GLU A 177 -32.84 3.79 -39.31
N GLU A 178 -32.19 2.85 -38.62
CA GLU A 178 -32.67 1.47 -38.49
C GLU A 178 -33.99 1.41 -37.69
N ASP A 179 -34.08 2.14 -36.57
CA ASP A 179 -35.31 2.28 -35.79
C ASP A 179 -36.47 2.88 -36.61
N GLU A 180 -36.19 3.90 -37.42
CA GLU A 180 -37.17 4.52 -38.32
C GLU A 180 -37.62 3.56 -39.42
N TRP A 181 -36.67 2.86 -40.05
CA TRP A 181 -36.96 1.86 -41.07
C TRP A 181 -37.84 0.73 -40.52
N GLN A 182 -37.55 0.22 -39.32
CA GLN A 182 -38.37 -0.81 -38.66
C GLN A 182 -39.80 -0.32 -38.38
N ARG A 183 -39.96 0.94 -37.95
CA ARG A 183 -41.30 1.54 -37.74
C ARG A 183 -42.07 1.68 -39.05
N GLU A 184 -41.41 2.05 -40.14
CA GLU A 184 -42.02 2.22 -41.46
C GLU A 184 -42.55 0.87 -42.00
N GLN A 185 -41.81 -0.24 -41.79
CA GLN A 185 -42.21 -1.60 -42.17
C GLN A 185 -43.39 -2.15 -41.35
N MET A 186 -43.58 -1.68 -40.11
CA MET A 186 -44.71 -2.09 -39.26
C MET A 186 -46.00 -1.28 -39.50
N LYS A 187 -46.01 -0.31 -40.43
CA LYS A 187 -47.24 0.44 -40.75
C LYS A 187 -48.27 -0.49 -41.41
N PRO A 188 -49.50 -0.60 -40.88
CA PRO A 188 -50.52 -1.48 -41.45
C PRO A 188 -50.91 -1.02 -42.86
N SER A 189 -50.95 -1.97 -43.80
CA SER A 189 -51.43 -1.73 -45.17
C SER A 189 -52.92 -1.37 -45.10
N ILE A 190 -53.27 -0.12 -45.46
CA ILE A 190 -54.66 0.32 -45.54
C ILE A 190 -55.28 -0.38 -46.77
N PRO A 191 -56.26 -1.30 -46.60
CA PRO A 191 -56.92 -1.90 -47.75
C PRO A 191 -57.76 -0.83 -48.44
N PRO A 192 -57.84 -0.81 -49.79
CA PRO A 192 -58.64 0.19 -50.49
C PRO A 192 -60.11 0.07 -50.08
N THR A 193 -60.68 1.20 -49.65
CA THR A 193 -62.06 1.33 -49.22
C THR A 193 -62.99 0.90 -50.37
N ARG A 194 -63.62 -0.27 -50.24
CA ARG A 194 -64.68 -0.70 -51.16
C ARG A 194 -65.90 0.21 -50.94
N PHE A 195 -66.10 1.17 -51.85
CA PHE A 195 -67.41 1.77 -52.04
C PHE A 195 -68.34 0.68 -52.59
N HIS A 196 -69.41 0.34 -51.87
CA HIS A 196 -70.52 -0.43 -52.41
C HIS A 196 -71.76 0.48 -52.35
N THR A 197 -72.35 0.66 -53.52
CA THR A 197 -73.65 1.28 -53.84
C THR A 197 -74.80 0.66 -53.07
#